data_AF-A0A7V8ZI87-F1
#
_entry.id   AF-A0A7V8ZI87-F1
#
_cell.length_a   1.000
_cell.length_b   1.000
_cell.length_c   1.000
_cell.angle_alpha   90.00
_cell.angle_beta   90.00
_cell.angle_gamma   90.00
#
_symmetry.space_group_name_H-M   'P 1'
#
loop_
_entity.id
_entity.type
_entity.pdbx_description
1 polymer ?
#
loop_
_entity_poly.entity_id
_entity_poly.type
_entity_poly.pdbx_seq_one_letter_code
_entity_poly.pdbx_strand_id
1 'polypeptide(L)'
;MSVVAESAAEERRRVVQALLTRQVLTTDDPELGLARRHREELSATFRDQLGATLTVTADTAHLAKRMTLAQARPLRLTPRSAGERRKAIDERRALGGHGSLLVCLVAGVLERRGWTQVPLGALAE
;
A
#
# COMPACT_ATOMS: atom_id res chain seq x y z
N MET A 1 -20.56 -30.86 15.71
CA MET A 1 -19.99 -29.50 15.55
C MET A 1 -18.55 -29.47 15.01
N SER A 2 -18.06 -30.53 14.32
CA SER A 2 -16.64 -30.62 13.87
C SER A 2 -16.43 -30.18 12.40
N VAL A 3 -17.39 -30.45 11.51
CA VAL A 3 -17.23 -30.25 10.05
C VAL A 3 -17.15 -28.78 9.64
N VAL A 4 -17.90 -27.91 10.32
CA VAL A 4 -17.92 -26.46 10.04
C VAL A 4 -16.60 -25.80 10.44
N ALA A 5 -16.02 -26.21 11.57
CA ALA A 5 -14.75 -25.66 12.04
C ALA A 5 -13.58 -26.05 11.12
N GLU A 6 -13.60 -27.27 10.59
CA GLU A 6 -12.59 -27.79 9.67
C GLU A 6 -12.66 -27.08 8.30
N SER A 7 -13.87 -26.84 7.79
CA SER A 7 -14.06 -26.05 6.56
C SER A 7 -13.55 -24.61 6.69
N ALA A 8 -13.77 -23.97 7.85
CA ALA A 8 -13.29 -22.61 8.09
C ALA A 8 -11.76 -22.54 8.20
N ALA A 9 -11.12 -23.57 8.76
CA ALA A 9 -9.66 -23.64 8.83
C ALA A 9 -9.02 -23.81 7.44
N GLU A 10 -9.62 -24.66 6.59
CA GLU A 10 -9.21 -24.86 5.20
C GLU A 10 -9.34 -23.57 4.38
N GLU A 11 -10.48 -22.86 4.50
CA GLU A 11 -10.72 -21.57 3.86
C GLU A 11 -9.65 -20.53 4.25
N ARG A 12 -9.36 -20.38 5.55
CA ARG A 12 -8.33 -19.46 6.03
C ARG A 12 -6.94 -19.84 5.50
N ARG A 13 -6.60 -21.12 5.48
CA ARG A 13 -5.30 -21.58 4.97
C ARG A 13 -5.11 -21.21 3.50
N ARG A 14 -6.16 -21.35 2.67
CA ARG A 14 -6.13 -20.93 1.26
C ARG A 14 -5.87 -19.42 1.12
N VAL A 15 -6.60 -18.60 1.88
CA VAL A 15 -6.40 -17.14 1.86
C VAL A 15 -5.00 -16.75 2.31
N VAL A 16 -4.49 -17.38 3.37
CA VAL A 16 -3.12 -17.14 3.84
C VAL A 16 -2.10 -17.47 2.76
N GLN A 17 -2.23 -18.63 2.11
CA GLN A 17 -1.33 -19.03 1.04
C GLN A 17 -1.38 -18.05 -0.15
N ALA A 18 -2.58 -17.64 -0.57
CA ALA A 18 -2.76 -16.67 -1.64
C ALA A 18 -2.12 -15.32 -1.30
N LEU A 19 -2.34 -14.80 -0.09
CA LEU A 19 -1.76 -13.54 0.38
C LEU A 19 -0.24 -13.61 0.55
N LEU A 20 0.32 -14.73 0.99
CA LEU A 20 1.77 -14.89 1.09
C LEU A 20 2.44 -14.98 -0.29
N THR A 21 1.74 -15.52 -1.29
CA THR A 21 2.27 -15.68 -2.66
C THR A 21 2.15 -14.39 -3.47
N ARG A 22 0.99 -13.73 -3.43
CA ARG A 22 0.67 -12.57 -4.28
C ARG A 22 0.81 -11.23 -3.56
N GLN A 23 0.81 -11.20 -2.22
CA GLN A 23 0.78 -10.01 -1.35
C GLN A 23 -0.47 -9.12 -1.48
N VAL A 24 -1.14 -9.16 -2.64
CA VAL A 24 -2.36 -8.42 -2.95
C VAL A 24 -3.35 -9.37 -3.62
N LEU A 25 -4.60 -9.32 -3.15
CA LEU A 25 -5.76 -9.92 -3.81
C LEU A 25 -6.67 -8.79 -4.33
N THR A 26 -7.25 -9.01 -5.49
CA THR A 26 -8.10 -8.09 -6.26
C THR A 26 -9.48 -8.72 -6.49
N THR A 27 -10.38 -7.99 -7.14
CA THR A 27 -11.75 -8.45 -7.45
C THR A 27 -11.79 -9.72 -8.30
N ASP A 28 -10.72 -10.01 -9.05
CA ASP A 28 -10.62 -11.20 -9.89
C ASP A 28 -10.21 -12.46 -9.10
N ASP A 29 -9.78 -12.27 -7.84
CA ASP A 29 -9.33 -13.36 -6.97
C ASP A 29 -10.50 -13.92 -6.13
N PRO A 30 -10.86 -15.21 -6.29
CA PRO A 30 -11.94 -15.82 -5.53
C PRO A 30 -11.68 -15.82 -4.01
N GLU A 31 -10.41 -15.76 -3.60
CA GLU A 31 -9.98 -15.69 -2.21
C GLU A 31 -10.29 -14.34 -1.54
N LEU A 32 -10.60 -13.27 -2.30
CA LEU A 32 -10.92 -11.96 -1.73
C LEU A 32 -12.22 -12.01 -0.89
N GLY A 33 -13.22 -12.76 -1.33
CA GLY A 33 -14.45 -12.96 -0.56
C GLY A 33 -14.20 -13.66 0.77
N LEU A 34 -13.30 -14.64 0.78
CA LEU A 34 -12.89 -15.36 1.99
C LEU A 34 -12.04 -14.47 2.91
N ALA A 35 -11.17 -13.63 2.35
CA ALA A 35 -10.38 -12.65 3.11
C ALA A 35 -11.26 -11.63 3.84
N ARG A 36 -12.40 -11.23 3.24
CA ARG A 36 -13.39 -10.36 3.90
C ARG A 36 -14.11 -11.07 5.03
N ARG A 37 -14.57 -12.30 4.78
CA ARG A 37 -15.29 -13.10 5.77
C ARG A 37 -14.46 -13.33 7.03
N HIS A 38 -13.18 -13.67 6.86
CA HIS A 38 -12.28 -14.03 7.96
C HIS A 38 -11.31 -12.89 8.34
N ARG A 39 -11.69 -11.63 8.07
CA ARG A 39 -10.79 -10.47 8.19
C ARG A 39 -10.15 -10.36 9.57
N GLU A 40 -10.93 -10.47 10.64
CA GLU A 40 -10.44 -10.24 12.00
C GLU A 40 -9.42 -11.29 12.42
N GLU A 41 -9.74 -12.55 12.21
CA GLU A 41 -8.89 -13.71 12.53
C GLU A 41 -7.60 -13.71 11.71
N LEU A 42 -7.68 -13.42 10.42
CA LEU A 42 -6.52 -13.29 9.54
C LEU A 42 -5.65 -12.11 9.98
N SER A 43 -6.25 -10.96 10.28
CA SER A 43 -5.51 -9.76 10.72
C SER A 43 -4.77 -10.00 12.03
N ALA A 44 -5.36 -10.73 12.99
CA ALA A 44 -4.69 -11.12 14.22
C ALA A 44 -3.52 -12.07 13.93
N THR A 45 -3.75 -13.12 13.13
CA THR A 45 -2.73 -14.10 12.77
C THR A 45 -1.52 -13.45 12.09
N PHE A 46 -1.76 -12.60 11.08
CA PHE A 46 -0.68 -11.90 10.37
C PHE A 46 0.09 -10.93 11.26
N ARG A 47 -0.61 -10.26 12.19
CA ARG A 47 0.03 -9.36 13.15
C ARG A 47 0.93 -10.13 14.10
N ASP A 48 0.43 -11.19 14.70
CA ASP A 48 1.08 -11.88 15.81
C ASP A 48 2.21 -12.79 15.31
N GLN A 49 2.02 -13.47 14.18
CA GLN A 49 3.01 -14.43 13.66
C GLN A 49 4.03 -13.80 12.70
N LEU A 50 3.61 -12.79 11.92
CA LEU A 50 4.42 -12.26 10.81
C LEU A 50 4.78 -10.78 10.98
N GLY A 51 4.27 -10.12 12.02
CA GLY A 51 4.44 -8.68 12.19
C GLY A 51 3.87 -7.89 11.01
N ALA A 52 2.88 -8.44 10.31
CA ALA A 52 2.30 -7.85 9.11
C ALA A 52 0.90 -7.28 9.40
N THR A 53 0.51 -6.27 8.64
CA THR A 53 -0.82 -5.67 8.66
C THR A 53 -1.57 -6.10 7.42
N LEU A 54 -2.73 -6.71 7.62
CA LEU A 54 -3.67 -7.01 6.57
C LEU A 54 -4.69 -5.87 6.45
N THR A 55 -4.76 -5.23 5.29
CA THR A 55 -5.78 -4.24 4.96
C THR A 55 -6.75 -4.86 3.96
N VAL A 56 -8.01 -4.99 4.35
CA VAL A 56 -9.08 -5.52 3.48
C VAL A 56 -10.08 -4.41 3.19
N THR A 57 -10.33 -4.17 1.91
CA THR A 57 -11.29 -3.19 1.37
C THR A 57 -12.36 -3.91 0.54
N ALA A 58 -13.27 -3.12 -0.04
CA ALA A 58 -14.33 -3.59 -0.93
C ALA A 58 -13.84 -4.09 -2.29
N ASP A 59 -12.57 -3.86 -2.64
CA ASP A 59 -12.00 -4.24 -3.94
C ASP A 59 -10.66 -4.98 -3.82
N THR A 60 -9.99 -4.88 -2.68
CA THR A 60 -8.65 -5.44 -2.49
C THR A 60 -8.40 -5.98 -1.09
N ALA A 61 -7.49 -6.93 -0.97
CA ALA A 61 -6.87 -7.33 0.29
C ALA A 61 -5.34 -7.28 0.14
N HIS A 62 -4.68 -6.45 0.93
CA HIS A 62 -3.24 -6.20 0.84
C HIS A 62 -2.53 -6.54 2.15
N LEU A 63 -1.48 -7.34 2.07
CA LEU A 63 -0.61 -7.68 3.19
C LEU A 63 0.64 -6.79 3.18
N ALA A 64 0.77 -5.90 4.16
CA ALA A 64 1.94 -5.05 4.33
C ALA A 64 2.77 -5.50 5.53
N LYS A 65 4.08 -5.69 5.37
CA LYS A 65 4.97 -5.89 6.53
C LYS A 65 5.06 -4.59 7.33
N ARG A 66 4.81 -4.62 8.64
CA ARG A 66 5.12 -3.47 9.48
C ARG A 66 6.63 -3.37 9.61
N MET A 67 7.22 -2.42 8.92
CA MET A 67 8.60 -2.03 9.17
C MET A 67 8.61 -0.97 10.25
N THR A 68 9.39 -1.16 11.30
CA THR A 68 9.72 -0.06 12.19
C THR A 68 10.67 0.89 11.46
N LEU A 69 10.67 2.19 11.78
CA LEU A 69 11.57 3.15 11.14
C LEU A 69 13.04 2.74 11.27
N ALA A 70 13.42 2.09 12.39
CA ALA A 70 14.76 1.54 12.59
C ALA A 70 15.13 0.40 11.61
N GLN A 71 14.14 -0.29 11.05
CA GLN A 71 14.33 -1.37 10.08
C GLN A 71 14.16 -0.90 8.62
N ALA A 72 13.59 0.29 8.41
CA ALA A 72 13.43 0.85 7.08
C ALA A 72 14.81 1.14 6.49
N ARG A 73 15.17 0.46 5.41
CA ARG A 73 16.40 0.76 4.68
C ARG A 73 16.22 2.13 4.00
N PRO A 74 17.12 3.11 4.22
CA PRO A 74 17.01 4.40 3.56
C PRO A 74 16.99 4.18 2.04
N LEU A 75 15.95 4.67 1.38
CA LEU A 75 15.93 4.76 -0.07
C LEU A 75 17.15 5.57 -0.49
N ARG A 76 18.04 4.99 -1.30
CA ARG A 76 19.22 5.68 -1.80
C ARG A 76 18.76 6.72 -2.83
N LEU A 77 18.36 7.89 -2.35
CA LEU A 77 18.03 9.02 -3.20
C LEU A 77 19.34 9.68 -3.65
N THR A 78 19.72 9.42 -4.91
CA THR A 78 20.82 10.14 -5.55
C THR A 78 20.48 11.63 -5.63
N PRO A 79 21.33 12.52 -5.10
CA PRO A 79 21.08 13.96 -5.12
C PRO A 79 21.17 14.48 -6.55
N ARG A 80 20.20 15.31 -6.96
CA ARG A 80 20.13 15.92 -8.30
C ARG A 80 20.85 17.26 -8.38
N SER A 81 21.09 17.92 -7.25
CA SER A 81 21.77 19.22 -7.18
C SER A 81 22.81 19.30 -6.06
N ALA A 82 23.71 20.29 -6.13
CA ALA A 82 24.67 20.56 -5.06
C ALA A 82 23.99 20.94 -3.73
N GLY A 83 22.84 21.63 -3.79
CA GLY A 83 22.04 21.98 -2.62
C GLY A 83 21.41 20.75 -1.94
N GLU A 84 20.97 19.75 -2.72
CA GLU A 84 20.44 18.49 -2.16
C GLU A 84 21.52 17.62 -1.51
N ARG A 85 22.77 17.67 -1.98
CA ARG A 85 23.87 16.91 -1.36
C ARG A 85 24.10 17.28 0.10
N ARG A 86 23.81 18.54 0.46
CA ARG A 86 24.00 19.08 1.82
C ARG A 86 22.87 18.70 2.78
N LYS A 87 21.76 18.14 2.28
CA LYS A 87 20.60 17.73 3.09
C LYS A 87 20.69 16.28 3.52
N ALA A 88 20.09 15.97 4.67
CA ALA A 88 19.88 14.60 5.13
C ALA A 88 19.11 13.80 4.07
N ILE A 89 19.35 12.49 3.96
CA ILE A 89 18.76 11.65 2.90
C ILE A 89 17.23 11.77 2.88
N ASP A 90 16.60 11.82 4.05
CA ASP A 90 15.14 11.91 4.21
C ASP A 90 14.57 13.30 3.86
N GLU A 91 15.42 14.33 3.83
CA GLU A 91 15.05 15.70 3.45
C GLU A 91 15.31 16.00 1.97
N ARG A 92 15.99 15.08 1.26
CA ARG A 92 16.16 15.18 -0.19
C ARG A 92 14.80 14.99 -0.83
N ARG A 93 14.43 15.87 -1.76
CA ARG A 93 13.12 15.92 -2.43
C ARG A 93 11.94 16.42 -1.59
N ALA A 94 12.15 16.87 -0.34
CA ALA A 94 11.13 17.65 0.35
C ALA A 94 10.91 18.98 -0.41
N LEU A 95 9.66 19.27 -0.77
CA LEU A 95 9.28 20.56 -1.35
C LEU A 95 9.52 21.66 -0.31
N GLY A 96 10.40 22.61 -0.61
CA GLY A 96 10.51 23.83 0.19
C GLY A 96 9.28 24.72 0.01
N GLY A 97 9.09 25.73 0.86
CA GLY A 97 7.90 26.60 0.82
C GLY A 97 7.60 27.19 -0.57
N HIS A 98 8.63 27.61 -1.32
CA HIS A 98 8.47 28.05 -2.71
C HIS A 98 8.00 26.94 -3.66
N GLY A 99 8.52 25.72 -3.50
CA GLY A 99 8.10 24.56 -4.29
C GLY A 99 6.64 24.19 -4.00
N SER A 100 6.23 24.22 -2.74
CA SER A 100 4.84 24.00 -2.34
C SER A 100 3.91 25.06 -2.94
N LEU A 101 4.32 26.34 -2.92
CA LEU A 101 3.54 27.44 -3.49
C LEU A 101 3.38 27.30 -5.01
N LEU A 102 4.44 26.91 -5.73
CA LEU A 102 4.38 26.59 -7.16
C LEU A 102 3.41 25.44 -7.45
N VAL A 103 3.44 24.36 -6.66
CA VAL A 103 2.51 23.24 -6.80
C VAL A 103 1.06 23.71 -6.61
N CYS A 104 0.77 24.50 -5.57
CA CYS A 104 -0.56 25.07 -5.35
C CYS A 104 -1.02 25.96 -6.51
N LEU A 105 -0.13 26.81 -7.05
CA LEU A 105 -0.45 27.66 -8.21
C LEU A 105 -0.75 26.83 -9.46
N VAL A 106 0.07 25.80 -9.74
CA VAL A 106 -0.16 24.89 -10.87
C VAL A 106 -1.48 24.16 -10.71
N ALA A 107 -1.77 23.62 -9.52
CA ALA A 107 -3.05 22.96 -9.23
C ALA A 107 -4.24 23.90 -9.47
N GLY A 108 -4.18 25.13 -8.94
CA GLY A 108 -5.24 26.12 -9.13
C GLY A 108 -5.43 26.57 -10.58
N VAL A 109 -4.36 26.63 -11.37
CA VAL A 109 -4.45 26.91 -12.82
C VAL A 109 -5.09 25.73 -13.57
N LEU A 110 -4.72 24.50 -13.23
CA LEU A 110 -5.27 23.29 -13.85
C LEU A 110 -6.76 23.11 -13.55
N GLU A 111 -7.16 23.34 -12.29
CA GLU A 111 -8.59 23.33 -11.89
C GLU A 111 -9.39 24.37 -12.67
N ARG A 112 -8.90 25.61 -12.79
CA ARG A 112 -9.57 26.67 -13.54
C ARG A 112 -9.70 26.40 -15.03
N ARG A 113 -8.75 25.65 -15.61
CA ARG A 113 -8.77 25.28 -17.03
C ARG A 113 -9.59 24.04 -17.33
N GLY A 114 -10.24 23.44 -16.31
CA GLY A 114 -11.03 22.23 -16.48
C GLY A 114 -10.20 21.04 -16.94
N TRP A 115 -8.90 21.03 -16.63
CA TRP A 115 -8.05 19.88 -16.96
C TRP A 115 -8.47 18.69 -16.10
N THR A 116 -9.00 17.67 -16.76
CA THR A 116 -9.35 16.41 -16.12
C THR A 116 -8.07 15.66 -15.77
N GLN A 117 -7.96 15.24 -14.51
CA GLN A 117 -6.89 14.35 -14.09
C GLN A 117 -7.00 13.05 -14.90
N VAL A 118 -6.00 12.77 -15.73
CA VAL A 118 -5.86 11.46 -16.36
C VAL A 118 -5.30 10.51 -15.30
N PRO A 119 -6.01 9.43 -14.93
CA PRO A 119 -5.48 8.45 -13.99
C PRO A 119 -4.18 7.87 -14.55
N LEU A 120 -3.17 7.69 -13.69
CA LEU A 120 -1.83 7.23 -14.10
C LEU A 120 -1.85 5.91 -14.91
N GLY A 121 -2.87 5.07 -14.70
CA GLY A 121 -3.06 3.83 -15.48
C GLY A 121 -3.38 4.07 -16.97
N ALA A 122 -3.98 5.21 -17.32
CA ALA A 122 -4.29 5.57 -18.70
C ALA A 122 -3.10 6.22 -19.45
N LEU A 123 -1.96 6.42 -18.79
CA LEU A 123 -0.72 6.94 -19.39
C LEU A 123 0.28 5.83 -19.74
N ALA A 124 -0.06 4.58 -19.45
CA ALA A 124 0.81 3.40 -19.66
C ALA A 124 0.43 2.56 -20.90
N GLU A 125 -0.55 3.03 -21.68
CA GLU A 125 -0.89 2.53 -23.03
C GLU A 125 -0.23 3.42 -24.10
#